data_AF-A0A7L0MHN5-F1
#
_entry.id   AF-A0A7L0MHN5-F1
#
_cell.length_a   1.000
_cell.length_b   1.000
_cell.length_c   1.000
_cell.angle_alpha   90.00
_cell.angle_beta   90.00
_cell.angle_gamma   90.00
#
_symmetry.space_group_name_H-M   'P 1'
#
loop_
_entity.id
_entity.type
_entity.pdbx_description
1 polymer ?
#
loop_
_entity_poly.entity_id
_entity_poly.type
_entity_poly.pdbx_seq_one_letter_code
_entity_poly.pdbx_strand_id
1 'polypeptide(L)'
;GARGTATTQQLPAPGMAEKPQIQLFVKASEDGESVGHCPFCQRLFMVLLLKGVPFTLTTVDVKRALDVLKDFAPGAQLPVLLYNGEPKTDTVAIEDFLEDKLGPPMFPSLVPQYRESSLAGNDIFHKFSTYIKNPVPAQDQALQRNLLRALLDLDEFLSAPLEHELACEPHLRASRRRFLDGDQLTLADCNLLPKLNMVQVVCQHYRRFGIPKDLRGVWRYLNNARETKEFRYSCPSSEEIIQAYRSVVR
;
A
#
# COMPACT_ATOMS: atom_id res chain seq x y z
N GLY A 1 15.15 65.62 25.77
CA GLY A 1 16.25 64.85 25.17
C GLY A 1 15.91 63.38 25.27
N ALA A 2 15.72 62.73 24.12
CA ALA A 2 15.31 61.34 23.98
C ALA A 2 16.34 60.34 24.54
N ARG A 3 15.87 59.23 25.13
CA ARG A 3 16.60 57.97 25.20
C ARG A 3 15.62 56.84 24.93
N GLY A 4 15.66 56.31 23.71
CA GLY A 4 14.92 55.13 23.30
C GLY A 4 15.49 53.88 23.95
N THR A 5 14.61 53.05 24.51
CA THR A 5 14.91 51.67 24.88
C THR A 5 14.74 50.81 23.64
N ALA A 6 15.86 50.32 23.10
CA ALA A 6 15.85 49.35 22.01
C ALA A 6 15.39 47.99 22.55
N THR A 7 14.17 47.59 22.22
CA THR A 7 13.69 46.22 22.39
C THR A 7 14.25 45.40 21.24
N THR A 8 15.28 44.58 21.49
CA THR A 8 15.75 43.61 20.50
C THR A 8 14.71 42.50 20.37
N GLN A 9 13.79 42.63 19.40
CA GLN A 9 13.07 41.49 18.86
C GLN A 9 14.09 40.59 18.15
N GLN A 10 14.35 39.41 18.70
CA GLN A 10 15.01 38.35 17.94
C GLN A 10 14.04 37.92 16.84
N LEU A 11 14.32 38.39 15.62
CA LEU A 11 13.75 37.80 14.41
C LEU A 11 14.26 36.36 14.28
N PRO A 12 13.40 35.37 14.03
CA PRO A 12 13.86 34.00 13.80
C PRO A 12 14.77 33.97 12.57
N ALA A 13 15.89 33.24 12.70
CA ALA A 13 16.88 33.11 11.63
C ALA A 13 16.23 32.51 10.37
N PRO A 14 16.49 33.05 9.17
CA PRO A 14 15.97 32.49 7.94
C PRO A 14 16.79 31.24 7.59
N GLY A 15 16.16 30.06 7.57
CA GLY A 15 16.78 28.89 6.94
C GLY A 15 16.65 27.51 7.60
N MET A 16 15.78 27.31 8.60
CA MET A 16 15.37 25.96 8.98
C MET A 16 13.89 25.78 8.64
N ALA A 17 13.59 25.25 7.46
CA ALA A 17 12.26 24.72 7.21
C ALA A 17 12.00 23.65 8.28
N GLU A 18 10.99 23.87 9.13
CA GLU A 18 10.58 22.88 10.12
C GLU A 18 10.32 21.56 9.39
N LYS A 19 10.89 20.46 9.91
CA LYS A 19 10.62 19.12 9.37
C LYS A 19 9.10 18.88 9.44
N PRO A 20 8.47 18.40 8.36
CA PRO A 20 7.02 18.24 8.36
C PRO A 20 6.60 17.26 9.44
N GLN A 21 5.57 17.62 10.20
CA GLN A 21 4.95 16.73 11.16
C GLN A 21 3.94 15.86 10.42
N ILE A 22 4.28 14.59 10.25
CA ILE A 22 3.46 13.61 9.54
C ILE A 22 2.90 12.60 10.54
N GLN A 23 1.58 12.41 10.53
CA GLN A 23 0.91 11.37 11.30
C GLN A 23 -0.03 10.59 10.38
N LEU A 24 0.11 9.27 10.35
CA LEU A 24 -0.74 8.37 9.60
C LEU A 24 -1.66 7.61 10.55
N PHE A 25 -2.97 7.77 10.35
CA PHE A 25 -4.00 7.04 11.07
C PHE A 25 -4.43 5.84 10.25
N VAL A 26 -4.23 4.64 10.81
CA VAL A 26 -4.58 3.36 10.19
C VAL A 26 -5.56 2.60 11.05
N LYS A 27 -6.26 1.62 10.46
CA LYS A 27 -7.18 0.78 11.21
C LYS A 27 -6.41 -0.10 12.21
N ALA A 28 -6.89 -0.15 13.45
CA ALA A 28 -6.39 -1.09 14.46
C ALA A 28 -6.95 -2.51 14.23
N SER A 29 -6.18 -3.50 14.66
CA SER A 29 -6.56 -4.90 14.81
C SER A 29 -7.62 -5.06 15.92
N GLU A 30 -8.18 -6.25 16.10
CA GLU A 30 -9.13 -6.54 17.19
C GLU A 30 -8.53 -6.34 18.59
N ASP A 31 -7.20 -6.41 18.73
CA ASP A 31 -6.48 -6.11 19.98
C ASP A 31 -6.49 -4.61 20.33
N GLY A 32 -6.85 -3.73 19.37
CA GLY A 32 -6.87 -2.28 19.52
C GLY A 32 -5.52 -1.59 19.43
N GLU A 33 -4.42 -2.34 19.26
CA GLU A 33 -3.05 -1.82 19.28
C GLU A 33 -2.32 -2.07 17.96
N SER A 34 -2.39 -3.30 17.44
CA SER A 34 -1.68 -3.73 16.24
C SER A 34 -2.32 -3.17 14.96
N VAL A 35 -1.57 -3.22 13.85
CA VAL A 35 -2.10 -2.87 12.52
C VAL A 35 -3.18 -3.87 12.11
N GLY A 36 -4.39 -3.36 11.87
CA GLY A 36 -5.54 -4.16 11.49
C GLY A 36 -5.68 -4.37 9.99
N HIS A 37 -6.66 -5.19 9.63
CA HIS A 37 -6.95 -5.50 8.25
C HIS A 37 -7.50 -4.29 7.45
N CYS A 38 -6.66 -3.68 6.60
CA CYS A 38 -7.02 -2.58 5.69
C CYS A 38 -5.97 -2.42 4.55
N PRO A 39 -6.25 -2.88 3.31
CA PRO A 39 -5.27 -2.79 2.21
C PRO A 39 -4.89 -1.35 1.84
N PHE A 40 -5.82 -0.40 1.98
CA PHE A 40 -5.57 1.02 1.74
C PHE A 40 -4.64 1.64 2.79
N CYS A 41 -4.81 1.24 4.05
CA CYS A 41 -3.96 1.66 5.15
C CYS A 41 -2.54 1.12 4.98
N GLN A 42 -2.42 -0.16 4.63
CA GLN A 42 -1.13 -0.78 4.32
C GLN A 42 -0.43 -0.08 3.16
N ARG A 43 -1.16 0.27 2.08
CA ARG A 43 -0.63 1.02 0.93
C ARG A 43 0.06 2.32 1.35
N LEU A 44 -0.63 3.19 2.08
CA LEU A 44 -0.03 4.48 2.50
C LEU A 44 1.09 4.31 3.53
N PHE A 45 1.01 3.28 4.38
CA PHE A 45 2.09 2.97 5.30
C PHE A 45 3.36 2.56 4.52
N MET A 46 3.24 1.71 3.50
CA MET A 46 4.36 1.39 2.61
C MET A 46 4.93 2.63 1.92
N VAL A 47 4.07 3.52 1.39
CA VAL A 47 4.50 4.77 0.73
C VAL A 47 5.36 5.62 1.68
N LEU A 48 4.91 5.87 2.90
CA LEU A 48 5.68 6.67 3.87
C LEU A 48 7.01 6.00 4.27
N LEU A 49 7.03 4.67 4.42
CA LEU A 49 8.27 3.93 4.68
C LEU A 49 9.26 4.05 3.51
N LEU A 50 8.79 3.97 2.26
CA LEU A 50 9.61 4.12 1.06
C LEU A 50 10.12 5.55 0.87
N LYS A 51 9.32 6.56 1.23
CA LYS A 51 9.77 7.96 1.25
C LYS A 51 10.90 8.19 2.25
N GLY A 52 11.04 7.34 3.26
CA GLY A 52 12.10 7.47 4.27
C GLY A 52 11.94 8.69 5.17
N VAL A 53 10.73 9.27 5.22
CA VAL A 53 10.41 10.42 6.08
C VAL A 53 10.02 9.92 7.48
N PRO A 54 10.40 10.61 8.56
CA PRO A 54 9.86 10.33 9.89
C PRO A 54 8.37 10.63 9.94
N PHE A 55 7.58 9.72 10.51
CA PHE A 55 6.16 9.94 10.77
C PHE A 55 5.72 9.17 12.02
N THR A 56 4.59 9.58 12.59
CA THR A 56 3.93 8.85 13.67
C THR A 56 2.83 7.96 13.08
N LEU A 57 2.80 6.68 13.46
CA LEU A 57 1.71 5.78 13.11
C LEU A 57 0.75 5.68 14.29
N THR A 58 -0.53 5.94 14.04
CA THR A 58 -1.60 5.81 15.04
C THR A 58 -2.61 4.77 14.56
N THR A 59 -2.79 3.70 15.32
CA THR A 59 -3.83 2.70 15.08
C THR A 59 -5.15 3.19 15.70
N VAL A 60 -6.24 3.05 14.95
CA VAL A 60 -7.57 3.54 15.34
C VAL A 60 -8.54 2.36 15.41
N ASP A 61 -9.01 2.06 16.62
CA ASP A 61 -10.12 1.14 16.85
C ASP A 61 -11.43 1.83 16.47
N VAL A 62 -11.90 1.58 15.25
CA VAL A 62 -13.15 2.14 14.72
C VAL A 62 -14.42 1.70 15.47
N LYS A 63 -14.35 0.67 16.34
CA LYS A 63 -15.49 0.24 17.16
C LYS A 63 -15.55 1.01 18.48
N ARG A 64 -14.40 1.32 19.08
CA ARG A 64 -14.29 1.93 20.42
C ARG A 64 -13.97 3.42 20.39
N ALA A 65 -13.36 3.91 19.33
CA ALA A 65 -12.74 5.23 19.26
C ALA A 65 -13.21 6.02 18.03
N LEU A 66 -14.53 6.01 17.77
CA LEU A 66 -15.19 6.76 16.68
C LEU A 66 -14.89 8.28 16.74
N ASP A 67 -14.51 8.79 17.91
CA ASP A 67 -14.33 10.21 18.16
C ASP A 67 -12.92 10.71 17.82
N VAL A 68 -11.92 9.82 17.70
CA VAL A 68 -10.52 10.22 17.46
C VAL A 68 -10.38 11.04 16.19
N LEU A 69 -11.19 10.76 15.16
CA LEU A 69 -11.17 11.52 13.91
C LEU A 69 -12.15 12.71 13.91
N LYS A 70 -13.08 12.84 14.86
CA LYS A 70 -14.15 13.86 14.80
C LYS A 70 -13.60 15.29 14.80
N ASP A 71 -12.50 15.50 15.51
CA ASP A 71 -11.94 16.84 15.70
C ASP A 71 -11.24 17.38 14.45
N PHE A 72 -10.77 16.51 13.55
CA PHE A 72 -10.00 16.93 12.36
C PHE A 72 -10.48 16.32 11.04
N ALA A 73 -11.10 15.14 11.04
CA ALA A 73 -11.60 14.48 9.84
C ALA A 73 -12.96 13.78 10.12
N PRO A 74 -14.01 14.54 10.47
CA PRO A 74 -15.30 13.97 10.84
C PRO A 74 -15.93 13.19 9.68
N GLY A 75 -16.27 11.92 9.93
CA GLY A 75 -16.88 11.03 8.95
C GLY A 75 -15.90 10.46 7.91
N ALA A 76 -14.62 10.76 8.00
CA ALA A 76 -13.61 10.22 7.09
C ALA A 76 -13.43 8.71 7.29
N GLN A 77 -13.18 8.01 6.19
CA GLN A 77 -12.73 6.61 6.21
C GLN A 77 -11.21 6.55 6.35
N LEU A 78 -10.72 5.56 7.09
CA LEU A 78 -9.29 5.28 7.18
C LEU A 78 -8.77 4.72 5.85
N PRO A 79 -7.51 5.01 5.47
CA PRO A 79 -6.53 5.80 6.23
C PRO A 79 -6.76 7.31 6.16
N VAL A 80 -6.28 8.03 7.18
CA VAL A 80 -6.23 9.51 7.22
C VAL A 80 -4.80 9.95 7.48
N LEU A 81 -4.34 10.99 6.78
CA LEU A 81 -3.02 11.60 7.00
C LEU A 81 -3.21 12.98 7.63
N LEU A 82 -2.49 13.28 8.71
CA LEU A 82 -2.28 14.64 9.17
C LEU A 82 -0.90 15.10 8.71
N TYR A 83 -0.85 16.17 7.93
CA TYR A 83 0.40 16.80 7.49
C TYR A 83 0.44 18.22 8.04
N ASN A 84 1.35 18.50 8.97
CA ASN A 84 1.42 19.78 9.71
C ASN A 84 0.08 20.19 10.34
N GLY A 85 -0.65 19.21 10.87
CA GLY A 85 -1.97 19.39 11.47
C GLY A 85 -3.13 19.46 10.47
N GLU A 86 -2.86 19.53 9.15
CA GLU A 86 -3.92 19.52 8.15
C GLU A 86 -4.34 18.09 7.77
N PRO A 87 -5.64 17.75 7.87
CA PRO A 87 -6.16 16.46 7.46
C PRO A 87 -6.21 16.31 5.94
N LYS A 88 -5.73 15.16 5.47
CA LYS A 88 -5.90 14.66 4.11
C LYS A 88 -6.61 13.31 4.19
N THR A 89 -7.62 13.15 3.36
CA THR A 89 -8.48 11.96 3.24
C THR A 89 -8.48 11.49 1.80
N ASP A 90 -9.06 10.32 1.53
CA ASP A 90 -8.96 9.61 0.25
C ASP A 90 -7.54 9.10 -0.04
N THR A 91 -7.43 7.80 -0.30
CA THR A 91 -6.12 7.15 -0.43
C THR A 91 -5.34 7.63 -1.64
N VAL A 92 -6.01 7.93 -2.75
CA VAL A 92 -5.35 8.38 -3.98
C VAL A 92 -4.92 9.84 -3.82
N ALA A 93 -5.78 10.69 -3.29
CA ALA A 93 -5.44 12.08 -3.02
C ALA A 93 -4.28 12.24 -2.03
N ILE A 94 -4.21 11.38 -0.99
CA ILE A 94 -3.06 11.36 -0.07
C ILE A 94 -1.78 10.93 -0.79
N GLU A 95 -1.84 9.91 -1.66
CA GLU A 95 -0.67 9.44 -2.41
C GLU A 95 -0.14 10.54 -3.34
N ASP A 96 -1.00 11.18 -4.13
CA ASP A 96 -0.64 12.29 -5.01
C ASP A 96 -0.02 13.45 -4.23
N PHE A 97 -0.60 13.77 -3.06
CA PHE A 97 -0.05 14.80 -2.17
C PHE A 97 1.33 14.44 -1.64
N LEU A 98 1.57 13.18 -1.25
CA LEU A 98 2.87 12.73 -0.76
C LEU A 98 3.92 12.71 -1.87
N GLU A 99 3.57 12.35 -3.11
CA GLU A 99 4.51 12.47 -4.24
C GLU A 99 4.87 13.93 -4.54
N ASP A 100 3.90 14.84 -4.51
CA ASP A 100 4.13 16.28 -4.74
C ASP A 100 4.99 16.90 -3.64
N LYS A 101 4.69 16.63 -2.36
CA LYS A 101 5.40 17.23 -1.22
C LYS A 101 6.71 16.54 -0.88
N LEU A 102 6.81 15.24 -1.09
CA LEU A 102 7.97 14.42 -0.77
C LEU A 102 8.58 13.86 -2.05
N GLY A 103 8.91 14.75 -2.99
CA GLY A 103 9.57 14.41 -4.25
C GLY A 103 11.08 14.67 -4.28
N PRO A 104 11.75 14.35 -5.41
CA PRO A 104 13.15 14.67 -5.63
C PRO A 104 13.44 16.18 -5.57
N PRO A 105 14.67 16.59 -5.19
CA PRO A 105 15.83 15.77 -4.87
C PRO A 105 15.88 15.26 -3.42
N MET A 106 14.97 15.71 -2.55
CA MET A 106 15.05 15.43 -1.11
C MET A 106 14.52 14.04 -0.73
N PHE A 107 13.58 13.51 -1.52
CA PHE A 107 12.95 12.22 -1.32
C PHE A 107 12.86 11.45 -2.66
N PRO A 108 12.79 10.12 -2.65
CA PRO A 108 12.66 9.35 -3.88
C PRO A 108 11.29 9.59 -4.54
N SER A 109 11.25 9.63 -5.87
CA SER A 109 10.00 9.45 -6.62
C SER A 109 9.60 7.98 -6.55
N LEU A 110 8.33 7.70 -6.28
CA LEU A 110 7.79 6.34 -6.28
C LEU A 110 6.89 6.07 -7.49
N VAL A 111 6.69 7.08 -8.35
CA VAL A 111 5.89 6.98 -9.56
C VAL A 111 6.50 5.93 -10.50
N PRO A 112 5.74 4.91 -10.92
CA PRO A 112 6.20 3.93 -11.90
C PRO A 112 6.59 4.61 -13.22
N GLN A 113 7.67 4.13 -13.83
CA GLN A 113 8.12 4.58 -15.13
C GLN A 113 7.22 4.05 -16.25
N TYR A 114 6.75 2.80 -16.15
CA TYR A 114 5.93 2.16 -17.17
C TYR A 114 4.46 2.22 -16.78
N ARG A 115 3.60 2.70 -17.69
CA ARG A 115 2.16 2.80 -17.44
C ARG A 115 1.55 1.42 -17.20
N GLU A 116 2.07 0.41 -17.88
CA GLU A 116 1.66 -0.99 -17.78
C GLU A 116 1.84 -1.52 -16.36
N SER A 117 2.89 -1.11 -15.65
CA SER A 117 3.13 -1.49 -14.24
C SER A 117 2.01 -1.04 -13.32
N SER A 118 1.45 0.15 -13.54
CA SER A 118 0.31 0.68 -12.77
C SER A 118 -1.01 -0.06 -13.06
N LEU A 119 -1.13 -0.70 -14.23
CA LEU A 119 -2.32 -1.43 -14.65
C LEU A 119 -2.26 -2.93 -14.33
N ALA A 120 -1.05 -3.48 -14.22
CA ALA A 120 -0.83 -4.89 -13.97
C ALA A 120 -1.55 -5.37 -12.68
N GLY A 121 -2.42 -6.37 -12.83
CA GLY A 121 -3.14 -6.98 -11.71
C GLY A 121 -4.22 -6.11 -11.06
N ASN A 122 -4.63 -5.00 -11.68
CA ASN A 122 -5.60 -4.06 -11.10
C ASN A 122 -6.99 -4.68 -10.84
N ASP A 123 -7.39 -5.69 -11.59
CA ASP A 123 -8.70 -6.34 -11.52
C ASP A 123 -8.71 -7.61 -10.65
N ILE A 124 -7.54 -8.09 -10.21
CA ILE A 124 -7.39 -9.30 -9.37
C ILE A 124 -8.24 -9.19 -8.11
N PHE A 125 -8.17 -8.05 -7.41
CA PHE A 125 -8.85 -7.89 -6.13
C PHE A 125 -10.38 -7.88 -6.28
N HIS A 126 -10.88 -7.32 -7.38
CA HIS A 126 -12.31 -7.35 -7.70
C HIS A 126 -12.77 -8.79 -7.97
N LYS A 127 -12.06 -9.54 -8.83
CA LYS A 127 -12.38 -10.95 -9.11
C LYS A 127 -12.31 -11.83 -7.87
N PHE A 128 -11.29 -11.63 -7.03
CA PHE A 128 -11.19 -12.28 -5.73
C PHE A 128 -12.38 -11.96 -4.84
N SER A 129 -12.75 -10.68 -4.73
CA SER A 129 -13.89 -10.24 -3.91
C SER A 129 -15.19 -10.89 -4.37
N THR A 130 -15.43 -10.97 -5.68
CA THR A 130 -16.59 -11.65 -6.25
C THR A 130 -16.56 -13.16 -5.96
N TYR A 131 -15.39 -13.80 -6.11
CA TYR A 131 -15.23 -15.23 -5.86
C TYR A 131 -15.44 -15.62 -4.38
N ILE A 132 -14.79 -14.91 -3.47
CA ILE A 132 -14.77 -15.31 -2.06
C ILE A 132 -16.10 -15.04 -1.34
N LYS A 133 -16.86 -14.06 -1.82
CA LYS A 133 -18.18 -13.70 -1.27
C LYS A 133 -19.34 -14.41 -2.00
N ASN A 134 -19.05 -15.25 -2.98
CA ASN A 134 -20.07 -15.92 -3.79
C ASN A 134 -20.88 -16.93 -2.95
N PRO A 135 -22.21 -16.78 -2.86
CA PRO A 135 -23.06 -17.73 -2.15
C PRO A 135 -23.59 -18.87 -3.03
N VAL A 136 -23.28 -18.89 -4.34
CA VAL A 136 -23.87 -19.84 -5.31
C VAL A 136 -22.82 -20.86 -5.77
N PRO A 137 -22.80 -22.10 -5.22
CA PRO A 137 -21.75 -23.08 -5.52
C PRO A 137 -21.58 -23.42 -7.01
N ALA A 138 -22.68 -23.38 -7.77
CA ALA A 138 -22.64 -23.63 -9.22
C ALA A 138 -21.78 -22.61 -10.01
N GLN A 139 -21.53 -21.42 -9.45
CA GLN A 139 -20.71 -20.38 -10.07
C GLN A 139 -19.24 -20.42 -9.63
N ASP A 140 -18.89 -21.18 -8.60
CA ASP A 140 -17.55 -21.16 -8.00
C ASP A 140 -16.45 -21.48 -9.01
N GLN A 141 -16.65 -22.50 -9.85
CA GLN A 141 -15.66 -22.90 -10.84
C GLN A 141 -15.40 -21.78 -11.86
N ALA A 142 -16.45 -21.08 -12.30
CA ALA A 142 -16.31 -19.99 -13.25
C ALA A 142 -15.61 -18.78 -12.62
N LEU A 143 -15.97 -18.42 -11.38
CA LEU A 143 -15.35 -17.31 -10.65
C LEU A 143 -13.89 -17.60 -10.29
N GLN A 144 -13.58 -18.82 -9.85
CA GLN A 144 -12.21 -19.26 -9.61
C GLN A 144 -11.37 -19.20 -10.90
N ARG A 145 -11.92 -19.65 -12.03
CA ARG A 145 -11.23 -19.55 -13.33
C ARG A 145 -10.95 -18.09 -13.71
N ASN A 146 -11.88 -17.18 -13.45
CA ASN A 146 -11.68 -15.75 -13.72
C ASN A 146 -10.56 -15.16 -12.85
N LEU A 147 -10.50 -15.52 -11.56
CA LEU A 147 -9.40 -15.12 -10.68
C LEU A 147 -8.06 -15.69 -11.15
N LEU A 148 -8.03 -16.98 -11.51
CA LEU A 148 -6.84 -17.65 -12.05
C LEU A 148 -6.35 -16.99 -13.33
N ARG A 149 -7.25 -16.58 -14.23
CA ARG A 149 -6.88 -15.87 -15.45
C ARG A 149 -6.19 -14.54 -15.14
N ALA A 150 -6.71 -13.76 -14.20
CA ALA A 150 -6.09 -12.49 -13.80
C ALA A 150 -4.73 -12.68 -13.12
N LEU A 151 -4.56 -13.74 -12.32
CA LEU A 151 -3.27 -14.10 -11.75
C LEU A 151 -2.28 -14.54 -12.83
N LEU A 152 -2.73 -15.25 -13.86
CA LEU A 152 -1.91 -15.63 -15.01
C LEU A 152 -1.50 -14.39 -15.83
N ASP A 153 -2.42 -13.46 -16.10
CA ASP A 153 -2.09 -12.22 -16.82
C ASP A 153 -1.03 -11.39 -16.06
N LEU A 154 -1.10 -11.35 -14.73
CA LEU A 154 -0.05 -10.75 -13.88
C LEU A 154 1.28 -11.52 -13.95
N ASP A 155 1.24 -12.86 -13.95
CA ASP A 155 2.43 -13.70 -14.05
C ASP A 155 3.16 -13.53 -15.39
N GLU A 156 2.39 -13.45 -16.48
CA GLU A 156 2.89 -13.16 -17.82
C GLU A 156 3.56 -11.78 -17.85
N PHE A 157 2.93 -10.75 -17.27
CA PHE A 157 3.53 -9.41 -17.15
C PHE A 157 4.85 -9.43 -16.35
N LEU A 158 4.87 -10.07 -15.18
CA LEU A 158 6.07 -10.18 -14.33
C LEU A 158 7.18 -11.01 -14.99
N SER A 159 6.82 -11.92 -15.89
CA SER A 159 7.78 -12.77 -16.60
C SER A 159 8.32 -12.12 -17.88
N ALA A 160 7.59 -11.20 -18.49
CA ALA A 160 8.02 -10.47 -19.68
C ALA A 160 9.04 -9.37 -19.33
N PRO A 161 10.23 -9.33 -19.95
CA PRO A 161 11.20 -8.24 -19.75
C PRO A 161 10.62 -6.85 -20.05
N LEU A 162 10.95 -5.86 -19.21
CA LEU A 162 10.64 -4.45 -19.49
C LEU A 162 11.72 -3.81 -20.38
N GLU A 163 11.44 -2.63 -20.93
CA GLU A 163 12.35 -1.94 -21.85
C GLU A 163 13.74 -1.70 -21.27
N HIS A 164 13.86 -1.35 -19.97
CA HIS A 164 15.16 -1.14 -19.33
C HIS A 164 15.98 -2.43 -19.25
N GLU A 165 15.35 -3.58 -19.02
CA GLU A 165 16.05 -4.88 -19.01
C GLU A 165 16.54 -5.24 -20.42
N LEU A 166 15.72 -5.00 -21.44
CA LEU A 166 16.07 -5.26 -22.84
C LEU A 166 17.14 -4.29 -23.37
N ALA A 167 17.18 -3.06 -22.86
CA ALA A 167 18.25 -2.11 -23.18
C ALA A 167 19.61 -2.61 -22.67
N CYS A 168 19.64 -3.30 -21.52
CA CYS A 168 20.85 -3.90 -20.96
C CYS A 168 21.18 -5.28 -21.56
N GLU A 169 20.17 -6.14 -21.76
CA GLU A 169 20.30 -7.50 -22.29
C GLU A 169 19.24 -7.75 -23.39
N PRO A 170 19.51 -7.38 -24.66
CA PRO A 170 18.52 -7.42 -25.75
C PRO A 170 17.95 -8.81 -26.07
N HIS A 171 18.65 -9.87 -25.66
CA HIS A 171 18.24 -11.26 -25.87
C HIS A 171 17.58 -11.89 -24.65
N LEU A 172 17.32 -11.11 -23.58
CA LEU A 172 16.66 -11.59 -22.39
C LEU A 172 15.27 -12.13 -22.73
N ARG A 173 15.04 -13.40 -22.39
CA ARG A 173 13.77 -14.09 -22.70
C ARG A 173 12.77 -14.05 -21.54
N ALA A 174 13.25 -13.86 -20.33
CA ALA A 174 12.45 -13.81 -19.12
C ALA A 174 13.01 -12.73 -18.19
N SER A 175 12.13 -11.89 -17.68
CA SER A 175 12.46 -10.82 -16.75
C SER A 175 13.08 -11.38 -15.48
N ARG A 176 14.04 -10.64 -14.92
CA ARG A 176 14.68 -10.93 -13.64
C ARG A 176 14.30 -9.90 -12.57
N ARG A 177 13.56 -8.86 -12.94
CA ARG A 177 13.13 -7.79 -12.03
C ARG A 177 12.40 -8.32 -10.80
N ARG A 178 12.60 -7.62 -9.68
CA ARG A 178 12.05 -7.98 -8.37
C ARG A 178 10.59 -7.56 -8.18
N PHE A 179 10.22 -6.40 -8.73
CA PHE A 179 8.93 -5.73 -8.52
C PHE A 179 8.26 -5.34 -9.84
N LEU A 180 7.09 -4.69 -9.81
CA LEU A 180 6.30 -4.44 -11.01
C LEU A 180 7.06 -3.67 -12.09
N ASP A 181 7.79 -2.64 -11.67
CA ASP A 181 8.41 -1.64 -12.56
C ASP A 181 9.94 -1.78 -12.68
N GLY A 182 10.55 -2.65 -11.86
CA GLY A 182 12.00 -2.81 -11.79
C GLY A 182 12.43 -3.46 -10.47
N ASP A 183 13.60 -3.06 -9.96
CA ASP A 183 14.18 -3.63 -8.74
C ASP A 183 13.90 -2.82 -7.46
N GLN A 184 13.20 -1.71 -7.59
CA GLN A 184 12.73 -0.88 -6.47
C GLN A 184 11.19 -0.92 -6.39
N LEU A 185 10.66 -0.82 -5.18
CA LEU A 185 9.22 -0.71 -4.96
C LEU A 185 8.71 0.67 -5.42
N THR A 186 7.54 0.67 -6.05
CA THR A 186 6.84 1.83 -6.57
C THR A 186 5.43 1.94 -5.97
N LEU A 187 4.70 2.99 -6.34
CA LEU A 187 3.28 3.15 -5.97
C LEU A 187 2.41 2.00 -6.50
N ALA A 188 2.75 1.44 -7.67
CA ALA A 188 2.05 0.29 -8.22
C ALA A 188 2.17 -0.93 -7.29
N ASP A 189 3.36 -1.15 -6.73
CA ASP A 189 3.61 -2.24 -5.79
C ASP A 189 2.87 -2.00 -4.47
N CYS A 190 2.90 -0.76 -3.95
CA CYS A 190 2.18 -0.37 -2.74
C CYS A 190 0.66 -0.59 -2.87
N ASN A 191 0.11 -0.45 -4.07
CA ASN A 191 -1.29 -0.71 -4.36
C ASN A 191 -1.61 -2.21 -4.49
N LEU A 192 -0.76 -2.97 -5.18
CA LEU A 192 -1.04 -4.37 -5.51
C LEU A 192 -0.66 -5.35 -4.38
N LEU A 193 0.48 -5.19 -3.72
CA LEU A 193 0.99 -6.14 -2.72
C LEU A 193 0.03 -6.40 -1.56
N PRO A 194 -0.58 -5.37 -0.92
CA PRO A 194 -1.56 -5.60 0.14
C PRO A 194 -2.71 -6.49 -0.33
N LYS A 195 -3.27 -6.19 -1.52
CA LYS A 195 -4.39 -6.91 -2.12
C LYS A 195 -4.00 -8.33 -2.49
N LEU A 196 -2.84 -8.53 -3.10
CA LEU A 196 -2.37 -9.84 -3.55
C LEU A 196 -2.05 -10.77 -2.38
N ASN A 197 -1.48 -10.24 -1.28
CA ASN A 197 -1.28 -11.00 -0.06
C ASN A 197 -2.60 -11.46 0.56
N MET A 198 -3.64 -10.61 0.54
CA MET A 198 -4.97 -11.01 0.98
C MET A 198 -5.53 -12.15 0.15
N VAL A 199 -5.43 -12.07 -1.18
CA VAL A 199 -5.87 -13.15 -2.08
C VAL A 199 -5.21 -14.46 -1.69
N GLN A 200 -3.89 -14.45 -1.47
CA GLN A 200 -3.14 -15.64 -1.08
C GLN A 200 -3.59 -16.19 0.29
N VAL A 201 -3.66 -15.35 1.32
CA VAL A 201 -3.98 -15.79 2.69
C VAL A 201 -5.43 -16.29 2.79
N VAL A 202 -6.39 -15.53 2.26
CA VAL A 202 -7.81 -15.83 2.39
C VAL A 202 -8.21 -17.03 1.55
N CYS A 203 -7.79 -17.11 0.28
CA CYS A 203 -8.13 -18.27 -0.55
C CYS A 203 -7.48 -19.56 0.00
N GLN A 204 -6.23 -19.48 0.47
CA GLN A 204 -5.54 -20.64 1.06
C GLN A 204 -6.30 -21.17 2.27
N HIS A 205 -6.82 -20.29 3.13
CA HIS A 205 -7.54 -20.68 4.34
C HIS A 205 -8.96 -21.19 4.02
N TYR A 206 -9.78 -20.39 3.34
CA TYR A 206 -11.22 -20.66 3.21
C TYR A 206 -11.59 -21.56 2.03
N ARG A 207 -10.78 -21.59 0.97
CA ARG A 207 -11.05 -22.38 -0.25
C ARG A 207 -10.05 -23.50 -0.46
N ARG A 208 -9.05 -23.66 0.43
CA ARG A 208 -7.93 -24.60 0.28
C ARG A 208 -7.24 -24.48 -1.08
N PHE A 209 -7.26 -23.26 -1.61
CA PHE A 209 -6.78 -22.91 -2.93
C PHE A 209 -5.89 -21.66 -2.78
N GLY A 210 -4.61 -21.78 -3.08
CA GLY A 210 -3.70 -20.63 -3.11
C GLY A 210 -3.42 -20.17 -4.53
N ILE A 211 -2.56 -19.17 -4.67
CA ILE A 211 -1.92 -18.85 -5.95
C ILE A 211 -1.16 -20.10 -6.43
N PRO A 212 -1.44 -20.62 -7.64
CA PRO A 212 -0.76 -21.81 -8.16
C PRO A 212 0.76 -21.67 -8.14
N LYS A 213 1.47 -22.76 -7.80
CA LYS A 213 2.94 -22.74 -7.67
C LYS A 213 3.68 -22.55 -8.99
N ASP A 214 3.02 -22.85 -10.11
CA ASP A 214 3.58 -22.69 -11.44
C ASP A 214 3.62 -21.24 -11.93
N LEU A 215 2.92 -20.31 -11.25
CA LEU A 215 3.00 -18.87 -11.51
C LEU A 215 4.28 -18.28 -10.91
N ARG A 216 5.41 -18.55 -11.58
CA ARG A 216 6.76 -18.28 -11.07
C ARG A 216 7.05 -16.79 -10.92
N GLY A 217 6.55 -15.94 -11.82
CA GLY A 217 6.69 -14.49 -11.74
C GLY A 217 5.98 -13.92 -10.52
N VAL A 218 4.73 -14.35 -10.28
CA VAL A 218 3.96 -13.95 -9.09
C VAL A 218 4.63 -14.42 -7.80
N TRP A 219 5.12 -15.66 -7.74
CA TRP A 219 5.82 -16.16 -6.56
C TRP A 219 7.17 -15.44 -6.35
N ARG A 220 7.91 -15.15 -7.41
CA ARG A 220 9.14 -14.33 -7.33
C ARG A 220 8.82 -12.95 -6.73
N TYR A 221 7.77 -12.30 -7.21
CA TYR A 221 7.33 -10.99 -6.73
C TYR A 221 6.93 -11.01 -5.26
N LEU A 222 6.06 -11.95 -4.86
CA LEU A 222 5.63 -12.09 -3.46
C LEU A 222 6.79 -12.43 -2.51
N ASN A 223 7.73 -13.27 -2.94
CA ASN A 223 8.88 -13.62 -2.11
C ASN A 223 9.82 -12.42 -1.94
N ASN A 224 10.12 -11.67 -3.00
CA ASN A 224 10.90 -10.43 -2.90
C ASN A 224 10.23 -9.40 -1.99
N ALA A 225 8.90 -9.23 -2.10
CA ALA A 225 8.16 -8.32 -1.23
C ALA A 225 8.24 -8.72 0.25
N ARG A 226 8.16 -10.03 0.55
CA ARG A 226 8.28 -10.53 1.93
C ARG A 226 9.66 -10.33 2.54
N GLU A 227 10.68 -10.05 1.75
CA GLU A 227 12.03 -9.74 2.22
C GLU A 227 12.22 -8.24 2.50
N THR A 228 11.32 -7.37 2.03
CA THR A 228 11.41 -5.92 2.26
C THR A 228 10.83 -5.52 3.61
N LYS A 229 11.46 -4.54 4.27
CA LYS A 229 10.97 -4.03 5.56
C LYS A 229 9.64 -3.29 5.41
N GLU A 230 9.44 -2.63 4.27
CA GLU A 230 8.28 -1.79 3.96
C GLU A 230 7.00 -2.63 3.90
N PHE A 231 7.06 -3.78 3.24
CA PHE A 231 5.95 -4.71 3.21
C PHE A 231 5.80 -5.45 4.54
N ARG A 232 6.89 -5.94 5.15
CA ARG A 232 6.83 -6.70 6.41
C ARG A 232 6.25 -5.90 7.58
N TYR A 233 6.65 -4.66 7.75
CA TYR A 233 6.21 -3.83 8.88
C TYR A 233 4.79 -3.29 8.71
N SER A 234 4.34 -3.13 7.47
CA SER A 234 2.99 -2.66 7.16
C SER A 234 1.96 -3.77 7.06
N CYS A 235 2.39 -5.03 6.86
CA CYS A 235 1.49 -6.16 6.68
C CYS A 235 0.87 -6.61 8.00
N PRO A 236 -0.47 -6.71 8.10
CA PRO A 236 -1.12 -7.33 9.25
C PRO A 236 -0.80 -8.83 9.32
N SER A 237 -1.02 -9.43 10.49
CA SER A 237 -0.85 -10.88 10.66
C SER A 237 -1.82 -11.66 9.77
N SER A 238 -1.46 -12.90 9.40
CA SER A 238 -2.37 -13.75 8.63
C SER A 238 -3.67 -14.05 9.38
N GLU A 239 -3.62 -14.18 10.70
CA GLU A 239 -4.80 -14.40 11.55
C GLU A 239 -5.78 -13.23 11.47
N GLU A 240 -5.27 -11.99 11.54
CA GLU A 240 -6.07 -10.77 11.41
C GLU A 240 -6.75 -10.70 10.03
N ILE A 241 -6.04 -11.07 8.96
CA ILE A 241 -6.62 -11.14 7.61
C ILE A 241 -7.73 -12.20 7.54
N ILE A 242 -7.49 -13.39 8.10
CA ILE A 242 -8.45 -14.50 8.09
C ILE A 242 -9.71 -14.11 8.87
N GLN A 243 -9.55 -13.57 10.07
CA GLN A 243 -10.64 -13.16 10.95
C GLN A 243 -11.48 -12.04 10.33
N ALA A 244 -10.85 -11.06 9.67
CA ALA A 244 -11.56 -9.99 8.96
C ALA A 244 -12.46 -10.52 7.82
N TYR A 245 -12.17 -11.69 7.25
CA TYR A 245 -12.96 -12.31 6.18
C TYR A 245 -14.03 -13.29 6.68
N ARG A 246 -14.02 -13.65 7.96
CA ARG A 246 -14.89 -14.69 8.53
C ARG A 246 -16.38 -14.46 8.31
N SER A 247 -16.83 -13.20 8.34
CA SER A 247 -18.25 -12.84 8.19
C SER A 247 -18.68 -12.63 6.75
N VAL A 248 -17.74 -12.50 5.80
CA VAL A 248 -18.03 -12.15 4.39
C VAL A 248 -17.82 -13.32 3.44
N VAL A 249 -17.02 -14.32 3.82
CA VAL A 249 -16.86 -15.56 3.05
C VAL A 249 -18.20 -16.29 3.02
N ARG A 250 -18.60 -16.77 1.84
CA ARG A 250 -19.85 -17.53 1.63
C ARG A 250 -19.60 -18.91 1.06
#